data_AF-A0A2K1E1S4-F1
#
_entry.id   AF-A0A2K1E1S4-F1
#
_cell.length_a   1.000
_cell.length_b   1.000
_cell.length_c   1.000
_cell.angle_alpha   90.00
_cell.angle_beta   90.00
_cell.angle_gamma   90.00
#
_symmetry.space_group_name_H-M   'P 1'
#
loop_
_entity.id
_entity.type
_entity.pdbx_description
1 polymer ?
#
loop_
_entity_poly.entity_id
_entity_poly.type
_entity_poly.pdbx_seq_one_letter_code
_entity_poly.pdbx_strand_id
1 'polypeptide(L)' 'MSTQEFVSQQRNAVNFLFGMIMVCLLMLWLWAALDWAFALGWNADPQLLWAAPLMAIFAYGLRFFCIMIFGFVARNY' A
#
# COMPACT_ATOMS: atom_id res chain seq x y z
N MET A 1 0.22 24.09 17.26
CA MET A 1 0.65 23.04 16.32
C MET A 1 1.17 23.75 15.08
N SER A 2 2.45 23.59 14.75
CA SER A 2 3.01 24.21 13.55
C SER A 2 2.57 23.47 12.28
N THR A 3 2.55 24.13 11.13
CA THR A 3 2.24 23.50 9.82
C THR A 3 3.13 22.27 9.58
N GLN A 4 4.39 22.32 10.01
CA GLN A 4 5.32 21.20 9.91
C GLN A 4 4.93 20.00 10.79
N GLU A 5 4.46 20.22 12.01
CA GLU A 5 3.97 19.15 12.89
C GLU A 5 2.71 18.50 12.31
N PHE A 6 1.79 19.30 11.76
CA PHE A 6 0.60 18.78 11.10
C PHE A 6 0.95 17.91 9.88
N VAL A 7 1.82 18.41 8.99
CA VAL A 7 2.25 17.67 7.79
C VAL A 7 3.01 16.39 8.16
N SER A 8 3.84 16.40 9.21
CA SER A 8 4.57 15.21 9.65
C SER A 8 3.64 14.12 10.19
N GLN A 9 2.61 14.50 10.96
CA GLN A 9 1.61 13.56 11.47
C GLN A 9 0.78 12.96 10.34
N GLN A 10 0.35 13.77 9.37
CA GLN A 10 -0.37 13.29 8.18
C GLN A 10 0.49 12.29 7.38
N ARG A 11 1.78 12.58 7.18
CA ARG A 11 2.69 11.67 6.50
C ARG A 11 2.83 10.34 7.24
N ASN A 12 2.93 10.37 8.57
CA ASN A 12 3.00 9.15 9.39
C ASN A 12 1.71 8.33 9.32
N ALA A 13 0.54 8.98 9.40
CA ALA A 13 -0.75 8.30 9.27
C ALA A 13 -0.91 7.63 7.89
N VAL A 14 -0.58 8.35 6.81
CA VAL A 14 -0.61 7.82 5.44
C VAL A 14 0.36 6.65 5.29
N ASN A 15 1.58 6.75 5.83
CA ASN A 15 2.56 5.68 5.77
C ASN A 15 2.10 4.42 6.52
N PHE A 16 1.46 4.60 7.68
CA PHE A 16 0.92 3.51 8.50
C PHE A 16 -0.23 2.80 7.79
N LEU A 17 -1.23 3.55 7.32
CA LEU A 17 -2.37 3.00 6.56
C LEU A 17 -1.91 2.29 5.30
N PHE A 18 -0.98 2.89 4.55
CA PHE A 18 -0.39 2.25 3.38
C PHE A 18 0.30 0.94 3.74
N GLY A 19 1.09 0.94 4.83
CA GLY A 19 1.76 -0.26 5.31
C GLY A 19 0.78 -1.38 5.62
N MET A 20 -0.33 -1.07 6.33
CA MET A 20 -1.39 -2.04 6.61
C MET A 20 -2.01 -2.61 5.33
N ILE A 21 -2.35 -1.76 4.36
CA ILE A 21 -2.93 -2.19 3.08
C ILE A 21 -1.96 -3.13 2.35
N MET A 22 -0.68 -2.77 2.29
CA MET A 22 0.34 -3.59 1.62
C MET A 22 0.56 -4.94 2.30
N VAL A 23 0.53 -4.99 3.64
CA VAL A 23 0.64 -6.25 4.39
C VAL A 23 -0.57 -7.14 4.14
N CYS A 24 -1.79 -6.60 4.19
CA CYS A 24 -3.01 -7.35 3.86
C CYS A 24 -2.97 -7.89 2.42
N LEU A 25 -2.52 -7.06 1.48
CA LEU A 25 -2.40 -7.44 0.07
C LEU A 25 -1.37 -8.55 -0.13
N LEU A 26 -0.23 -8.49 0.57
CA LEU A 26 0.78 -9.54 0.56
C LEU A 26 0.24 -10.86 1.13
N MET A 27 -0.51 -10.82 2.24
CA MET A 27 -1.13 -12.00 2.83
C MET A 27 -2.11 -12.68 1.87
N LEU A 28 -2.98 -11.90 1.21
CA LEU A 28 -3.91 -12.41 0.21
C LEU A 28 -3.20 -13.00 -1.00
N TRP A 29 -2.13 -12.35 -1.47
CA TRP A 29 -1.31 -12.85 -2.56
C TRP A 29 -0.62 -14.17 -2.19
N LEU A 30 0.00 -14.25 -1.00
CA LEU A 30 0.64 -15.48 -0.52
C LEU A 30 -0.36 -16.61 -0.34
N TRP A 31 -1.56 -16.32 0.18
CA TRP A 31 -2.63 -17.30 0.30
C TRP A 31 -3.01 -17.88 -1.07
N ALA A 32 -3.23 -17.01 -2.07
CA ALA A 32 -3.49 -17.45 -3.44
C ALA A 32 -2.31 -18.19 -4.08
N ALA A 33 -1.07 -17.77 -3.81
CA ALA A 33 0.13 -18.39 -4.36
C ALA A 33 0.36 -19.78 -3.79
N LEU A 34 0.15 -19.97 -2.49
CA LEU A 34 0.27 -21.28 -1.83
C LEU A 34 -0.81 -22.23 -2.31
N ASP A 35 -2.06 -21.76 -2.42
CA ASP A 35 -3.15 -22.59 -2.91
C ASP A 35 -2.91 -23.03 -4.36
N TRP A 36 -2.44 -22.11 -5.22
CA TRP A 36 -2.13 -22.40 -6.61
C TRP A 36 -0.89 -23.29 -6.79
N ALA A 37 0.18 -23.05 -6.04
CA ALA A 37 1.45 -23.78 -6.17
C ALA A 37 1.38 -25.22 -5.62
N PHE A 38 0.61 -25.44 -4.54
CA PHE A 38 0.53 -26.73 -3.86
C PHE A 38 -0.83 -27.42 -4.00
N ALA A 39 -1.78 -26.83 -4.75
CA ALA A 39 -3.13 -27.36 -4.96
C ALA A 39 -3.84 -27.72 -3.63
N LEU A 40 -3.79 -26.79 -2.66
CA LEU A 40 -4.25 -27.05 -1.28
C LEU A 40 -5.78 -27.11 -1.16
N GLY A 41 -6.51 -26.66 -2.17
CA GLY A 41 -7.98 -26.70 -2.22
C GLY A 41 -8.63 -25.61 -1.38
N TRP A 42 -7.92 -24.52 -1.11
CA TRP A 42 -8.44 -23.36 -0.38
C TRP A 42 -9.39 -22.50 -1.21
N ASN A 43 -9.54 -22.81 -2.49
CA ASN A 43 -10.39 -22.10 -3.45
C ASN A 43 -10.04 -20.61 -3.53
N ALA A 44 -8.74 -20.30 -3.45
CA ALA A 44 -8.27 -18.94 -3.63
C ALA A 44 -8.44 -18.50 -5.09
N ASP A 45 -8.83 -17.24 -5.29
CA ASP A 45 -8.99 -16.70 -6.64
C ASP A 45 -7.62 -16.52 -7.31
N PRO A 46 -7.31 -17.23 -8.42
CA PRO A 46 -6.03 -17.11 -9.10
C PRO A 46 -5.81 -15.72 -9.72
N GLN A 47 -6.84 -14.90 -9.90
CA GLN A 47 -6.68 -13.53 -10.36
C GLN A 47 -5.89 -12.67 -9.37
N LEU A 48 -5.92 -13.00 -8.07
CA LEU A 48 -5.15 -12.30 -7.04
C LEU A 48 -3.65 -12.31 -7.32
N LEU A 49 -3.13 -13.35 -7.99
CA LEU A 49 -1.71 -13.47 -8.33
C LEU A 49 -1.19 -12.34 -9.22
N TRP A 50 -2.08 -11.79 -10.05
CA TRP A 50 -1.77 -10.69 -10.96
C TRP A 50 -2.33 -9.35 -10.45
N ALA A 51 -3.53 -9.38 -9.88
CA ALA A 51 -4.20 -8.19 -9.38
C ALA A 51 -3.45 -7.56 -8.19
N ALA A 52 -2.98 -8.36 -7.22
CA ALA A 52 -2.30 -7.82 -6.04
C ALA A 52 -0.98 -7.10 -6.38
N PRO A 53 -0.09 -7.64 -7.25
CA PRO A 53 1.08 -6.88 -7.71
C PRO A 53 0.73 -5.57 -8.44
N LEU A 54 -0.31 -5.57 -9.29
CA LEU A 54 -0.75 -4.36 -9.99
C LEU A 54 -1.31 -3.30 -9.02
N MET A 55 -2.13 -3.73 -8.05
CA MET A 55 -2.65 -2.87 -6.99
C MET A 55 -1.52 -2.30 -6.13
N ALA A 56 -0.51 -3.10 -5.80
CA ALA A 56 0.69 -2.64 -5.10
C ALA A 56 1.43 -1.56 -5.89
N ILE A 57 1.71 -1.78 -7.18
CA ILE A 57 2.37 -0.79 -8.06
C ILE A 57 1.57 0.52 -8.10
N PHE A 58 0.26 0.43 -8.31
CA PHE A 58 -0.62 1.60 -8.32
C PHE A 58 -0.58 2.34 -6.98
N ALA A 59 -0.63 1.62 -5.86
CA ALA A 59 -0.56 2.21 -4.53
C ALA A 59 0.78 2.94 -4.31
N TYR A 60 1.90 2.35 -4.72
CA TYR A 60 3.22 3.01 -4.66
C TYR A 60 3.27 4.29 -5.51
N GLY A 61 2.63 4.29 -6.68
CA GLY A 61 2.44 5.49 -7.49
C GLY A 61 1.70 6.58 -6.72
N LEU A 62 0.54 6.26 -6.14
CA LEU A 62 -0.22 7.21 -5.30
C LEU A 62 0.61 7.73 -4.12
N ARG A 63 1.36 6.84 -3.45
CA ARG A 63 2.24 7.22 -2.33
C ARG A 63 3.32 8.20 -2.77
N PHE A 64 3.90 8.01 -3.95
CA PHE A 64 4.86 8.95 -4.52
C PHE A 64 4.23 10.35 -4.71
N PHE A 65 3.03 10.42 -5.29
CA PHE A 65 2.32 11.70 -5.44
C PHE A 65 1.99 12.37 -4.10
N CYS A 66 1.56 11.61 -3.09
CA CYS A 66 1.32 12.15 -1.75
C CYS A 66 2.60 12.76 -1.15
N ILE A 67 3.75 12.09 -1.29
CA ILE A 67 5.04 12.60 -0.80
C ILE A 67 5.41 13.89 -1.52
N MET A 68 5.21 13.97 -2.84
CA MET A 68 5.46 15.17 -3.63
C MET A 68 4.59 16.36 -3.16
N ILE A 69 3.30 16.12 -2.92
CA ILE A 69 2.37 17.16 -2.44
C ILE A 69 2.75 17.63 -1.03
N PHE A 70 3.01 16.70 -0.09
CA PHE A 70 3.42 17.09 1.27
C PHE A 70 4.76 17.83 1.28
N GLY A 71 5.70 17.43 0.42
CA GLY A 71 6.97 18.12 0.23
C GLY A 71 6.80 19.53 -0.34
N PHE A 72 5.86 19.72 -1.26
CA PHE A 72 5.51 21.04 -1.77
C PHE A 72 4.89 21.92 -0.68
N VAL A 73 3.91 21.40 0.06
CA VAL A 73 3.23 22.15 1.13
C VAL A 73 4.22 22.59 2.20
N ALA A 74 5.07 21.69 2.70
CA ALA A 74 6.05 22.00 3.74
C ALA A 74 7.13 23.01 3.34
N ARG A 75 7.33 23.26 2.03
CA ARG A 75 8.29 24.25 1.52
C ARG A 75 7.68 25.63 1.30
N ASN A 76 6.36 25.71 1.07
CA ASN A 76 5.68 26.95 0.69
C ASN A 76 4.78 27.53 1.80
N TYR A 77 4.47 26.75 2.84
CA TYR A 77 3.57 27.10 3.95
C TYR A 77 4.11 26.58 5.29
#